data_AF-A0AAU2ELI3-F1
#
_entry.id   AF-A0AAU2ELI3-F1
#
_cell.length_a   1.000
_cell.length_b   1.000
_cell.length_c   1.000
_cell.angle_alpha   90.00
_cell.angle_beta   90.00
_cell.angle_gamma   90.00
#
_symmetry.space_group_name_H-M   'P 1'
#
loop_
_entity.id
_entity.type
_entity.pdbx_description
1 polymer ?
#
loop_
_entity_poly.entity_id
_entity_poly.type
_entity_poly.pdbx_seq_one_letter_code
_entity_poly.pdbx_strand_id
1 'polypeptide(L)'
;MWDKLVAGLHGLDLHVPSEKGLRDLRRRLGPAPLRALFEVLAVPLARPSTPGVSYRHWRTVAFDGCSSIKAPDQPRIRSLLGKVRHHWGMAGYPVLRAPGGGLRADEHR
;
A
#
# COMPACT_ATOMS: atom_id res chain seq x y z
N MET A 1 10.71 -4.88 16.37
CA MET A 1 10.90 -5.44 14.99
C MET A 1 11.05 -6.96 15.05
N TRP A 2 11.99 -7.49 15.83
CA TRP A 2 12.16 -8.92 16.04
C TRP A 2 10.85 -9.61 16.47
N ASP A 3 10.13 -9.03 17.44
CA ASP A 3 8.86 -9.58 17.93
C ASP A 3 7.80 -9.78 16.84
N LYS A 4 7.81 -8.93 15.79
CA LYS A 4 6.90 -9.07 14.65
C LYS A 4 7.30 -10.23 13.74
N LEU A 5 8.60 -10.52 13.61
CA LEU A 5 9.12 -11.63 12.83
C LEU A 5 8.86 -12.97 13.52
N VAL A 6 8.86 -13.00 14.85
CA VAL A 6 8.62 -14.22 15.64
C VAL A 6 7.20 -14.36 16.18
N ALA A 7 6.30 -13.45 15.81
CA ALA A 7 4.95 -13.37 16.35
C ALA A 7 4.10 -14.65 16.13
N GLY A 8 4.45 -15.52 15.17
CA GLY A 8 3.76 -16.79 14.93
C GLY A 8 4.50 -18.02 15.44
N LEU A 9 5.70 -17.86 16.02
CA LEU A 9 6.59 -18.95 16.44
C LEU A 9 6.46 -19.23 17.95
N HIS A 10 5.24 -19.20 18.47
CA HIS A 10 4.96 -19.45 19.88
C HIS A 10 5.41 -20.86 20.30
N GLY A 11 5.97 -20.99 21.51
CA GLY A 11 6.41 -22.28 22.08
C GLY A 11 7.86 -22.68 21.75
N LEU A 12 8.56 -21.88 20.94
CA LEU A 12 10.01 -22.04 20.73
C LEU A 12 10.77 -21.05 21.63
N ASP A 13 11.80 -21.52 22.31
CA ASP A 13 12.73 -20.63 23.05
C ASP A 13 13.68 -19.95 22.06
N LEU A 14 13.26 -18.79 21.58
CA LEU A 14 13.99 -18.02 20.59
C LEU A 14 14.84 -16.95 21.27
N HIS A 15 16.14 -17.01 21.04
CA HIS A 15 17.06 -15.97 21.50
C HIS A 15 16.70 -14.63 20.85
N VAL A 16 16.68 -13.56 21.66
CA VAL A 16 16.41 -12.20 21.19
C VAL A 16 17.72 -11.55 20.74
N PRO A 17 17.96 -11.36 19.44
CA PRO A 17 19.19 -10.74 18.95
C PRO A 17 19.21 -9.25 19.25
N SER A 18 20.40 -8.71 19.53
CA SER A 18 20.60 -7.26 19.61
C SER A 18 20.35 -6.58 18.25
N GLU A 19 19.99 -5.30 18.27
CA GLU A 19 19.80 -4.52 17.05
C GLU A 19 21.04 -4.47 16.16
N LYS A 20 22.23 -4.35 16.78
CA LYS A 20 23.52 -4.44 16.08
C LYS A 20 23.71 -5.81 15.43
N GLY A 21 23.43 -6.89 16.16
CA GLY A 21 23.51 -8.25 15.64
C GLY A 21 22.61 -8.46 14.43
N LEU A 22 21.37 -7.98 14.49
CA LEU A 22 20.44 -8.03 13.35
C LEU A 22 20.96 -7.24 12.14
N ARG A 23 21.51 -6.03 12.35
CA ARG A 23 22.07 -5.22 11.28
C ARG A 23 23.27 -5.90 10.62
N ASP A 24 24.20 -6.43 11.41
CA ASP A 24 25.39 -7.08 10.89
C ASP A 24 25.05 -8.39 10.17
N LEU A 25 24.07 -9.15 10.69
CA LEU A 25 23.52 -10.32 10.01
C LEU A 25 22.93 -9.97 8.64
N ARG A 26 22.11 -8.92 8.55
CA ARG A 26 21.52 -8.46 7.27
C ARG A 26 22.60 -8.08 6.25
N ARG A 27 23.65 -7.39 6.70
CA ARG A 27 24.77 -7.02 5.82
C ARG A 27 25.49 -8.26 5.28
N ARG A 28 25.65 -9.28 6.12
CA ARG A 28 26.34 -10.53 5.75
C ARG A 28 25.51 -11.46 4.87
N LEU A 29 24.21 -11.55 5.12
CA LEU A 29 23.28 -12.35 4.30
C LEU A 29 23.04 -11.74 2.91
N GLY A 30 23.12 -10.42 2.80
CA GLY A 30 22.81 -9.72 1.56
C GLY A 30 21.33 -9.87 1.15
N PRO A 31 20.98 -9.43 -0.07
CA PRO A 31 19.58 -9.37 -0.49
C PRO A 31 19.00 -10.71 -0.95
N ALA A 32 19.84 -11.70 -1.28
CA ALA A 32 19.39 -12.94 -1.93
C ALA A 32 18.33 -13.72 -1.13
N PRO A 33 18.47 -13.95 0.20
CA PRO A 33 17.45 -14.67 0.96
C PRO A 33 16.12 -13.92 1.04
N LEU A 34 16.17 -12.59 1.17
CA LEU A 34 14.96 -11.77 1.21
C LEU A 34 14.25 -11.73 -0.15
N ARG A 35 15.02 -11.72 -1.24
CA ARG A 35 14.49 -11.84 -2.60
C ARG A 35 13.78 -13.18 -2.79
N ALA A 36 14.42 -14.28 -2.42
CA ALA A 36 13.82 -15.61 -2.53
C ALA A 36 12.52 -15.71 -1.70
N LEU A 37 12.54 -15.20 -0.47
CA LEU A 37 11.33 -15.15 0.36
C LEU A 37 10.24 -14.28 -0.26
N PHE A 38 10.60 -13.12 -0.79
CA PHE A 38 9.66 -12.24 -1.47
C PHE A 38 9.06 -12.91 -2.70
N GLU A 39 9.84 -13.57 -3.54
CA GLU A 39 9.34 -14.28 -4.72
C GLU A 39 8.35 -15.39 -4.35
N VAL A 40 8.52 -16.04 -3.18
CA VAL A 40 7.57 -17.02 -2.64
C VAL A 40 6.30 -16.37 -2.08
N LEU A 41 6.43 -15.26 -1.34
CA LEU A 41 5.32 -14.64 -0.61
C LEU A 41 4.53 -13.61 -1.40
N ALA A 42 5.16 -12.93 -2.36
CA ALA A 42 4.58 -11.87 -3.18
C ALA A 42 3.70 -12.43 -4.30
N VAL A 43 2.83 -13.37 -3.95
CA VAL A 43 1.79 -13.90 -4.82
C VAL A 43 0.56 -12.99 -4.75
N PRO A 44 -0.32 -13.01 -5.78
CA PRO A 44 -1.57 -12.28 -5.72
C PRO A 44 -2.38 -12.70 -4.49
N LEU A 45 -2.62 -11.74 -3.57
CA LEU A 45 -3.43 -11.97 -2.37
C LEU A 45 -4.90 -12.33 -2.70
N ALA A 46 -5.35 -12.00 -3.91
CA ALA A 46 -6.69 -12.32 -4.37
C ALA A 46 -6.77 -12.56 -5.88
N ARG A 47 -7.63 -13.50 -6.27
CA ARG A 47 -7.95 -13.83 -7.66
C ARG A 47 -9.11 -12.94 -8.13
N PRO A 48 -9.32 -12.72 -9.44
CA PRO A 48 -10.47 -11.95 -9.92
C PRO A 48 -11.83 -12.46 -9.43
N SER A 49 -11.93 -13.76 -9.11
CA SER A 49 -13.13 -14.41 -8.56
C SER A 49 -13.25 -14.30 -7.03
N THR A 50 -12.24 -13.79 -6.32
CA THR A 50 -12.30 -13.61 -4.86
C THR A 50 -13.34 -12.52 -4.53
N PRO A 51 -14.37 -12.78 -3.71
CA PRO A 51 -15.34 -11.77 -3.34
C PRO A 51 -14.68 -10.51 -2.75
N GLY A 52 -15.17 -9.33 -3.12
CA GLY A 52 -14.72 -8.04 -2.58
C GLY A 52 -13.44 -7.45 -3.18
N VAL A 53 -12.74 -8.13 -4.09
CA VAL A 53 -11.46 -7.62 -4.64
C VAL A 53 -11.61 -6.87 -5.97
N SER A 54 -12.82 -6.89 -6.51
CA SER A 54 -13.21 -6.15 -7.71
C SER A 54 -14.52 -5.42 -7.48
N TYR A 55 -14.65 -4.26 -8.13
CA TYR A 55 -15.90 -3.54 -8.27
C TYR A 55 -16.29 -3.57 -9.76
N ARG A 56 -17.35 -4.31 -10.09
CA ARG A 56 -17.73 -4.61 -11.49
C ARG A 56 -16.52 -5.20 -12.24
N HIS A 57 -16.10 -4.59 -13.35
CA HIS A 57 -14.93 -5.02 -14.13
C HIS A 57 -13.61 -4.36 -13.70
N TRP A 58 -13.62 -3.56 -12.62
CA TRP A 58 -12.42 -2.88 -12.10
C TRP A 58 -11.82 -3.65 -10.93
N ARG A 59 -10.49 -3.80 -10.92
CA ARG A 59 -9.76 -4.38 -9.79
C ARG A 59 -9.50 -3.30 -8.73
N THR A 60 -9.80 -3.61 -7.47
CA THR A 60 -9.48 -2.72 -6.36
C THR A 60 -7.98 -2.70 -6.12
N VAL A 61 -7.39 -1.51 -6.11
CA VAL A 61 -5.96 -1.30 -5.80
C VAL A 61 -5.85 -0.26 -4.68
N ALA A 62 -4.91 -0.46 -3.77
CA ALA A 62 -4.58 0.53 -2.76
C ALA A 62 -3.55 1.51 -3.34
N PHE A 63 -3.85 2.80 -3.29
CA PHE A 63 -2.87 3.86 -3.55
C PHE A 63 -2.32 4.33 -2.19
N ASP A 64 -1.23 3.72 -1.74
CA ASP A 64 -0.55 4.17 -0.52
C ASP A 64 0.25 5.46 -0.79
N GLY A 65 0.32 6.35 0.20
CA GLY A 65 1.06 7.62 0.15
C GLY A 65 0.56 8.68 -0.85
N CYS A 66 -0.40 8.36 -1.73
CA CYS A 66 -0.95 9.30 -2.71
C CYS A 66 -2.18 10.03 -2.15
N SER A 67 -1.96 11.20 -1.55
CA SER A 67 -3.06 12.09 -1.13
C SER A 67 -3.79 12.75 -2.31
N SER A 68 -3.18 12.74 -3.50
CA SER A 68 -3.71 13.38 -4.69
C SER A 68 -3.28 12.69 -5.99
N ILE A 69 -4.22 12.51 -6.93
CA ILE A 69 -3.97 11.98 -8.28
C ILE A 69 -4.40 13.04 -9.30
N LYS A 70 -3.53 13.40 -10.24
CA LYS A 70 -3.85 14.34 -11.32
C LYS A 70 -4.79 13.66 -12.32
N ALA A 71 -5.86 14.35 -12.70
CA ALA A 71 -6.79 13.90 -13.72
C ALA A 71 -6.58 14.68 -15.04
N PRO A 72 -6.94 14.11 -16.20
CA PRO A 72 -6.87 14.82 -17.48
C PRO A 72 -7.68 16.12 -17.46
N ASP A 73 -7.13 17.18 -18.05
CA ASP A 73 -7.78 18.51 -18.08
C ASP A 73 -8.85 18.62 -19.19
N GLN A 74 -9.90 17.82 -19.07
CA GLN A 74 -11.04 17.79 -20.00
C GLN A 74 -12.25 18.54 -19.43
N PRO A 75 -13.11 19.17 -20.26
CA PRO A 75 -14.28 19.91 -19.79
C PRO A 75 -15.18 19.13 -18.81
N ARG A 76 -15.50 17.87 -19.13
CA ARG A 76 -16.30 16.97 -18.29
C ARG A 76 -15.65 16.67 -16.92
N ILE A 77 -14.33 16.54 -16.89
CA ILE A 77 -13.59 16.26 -15.65
C ILE A 77 -13.47 17.53 -14.80
N ARG A 78 -13.21 18.68 -15.44
CA ARG A 78 -13.23 19.99 -14.78
C ARG A 78 -14.58 20.30 -14.14
N SER A 79 -15.70 20.00 -14.82
CA SER A 79 -17.04 20.25 -14.27
C SER A 79 -17.34 19.38 -13.04
N LEU A 80 -16.76 18.18 -12.98
CA LEU A 80 -16.95 17.25 -11.86
C LEU A 80 -16.02 17.55 -10.67
N LEU A 81 -14.74 17.78 -10.94
CA LEU A 81 -13.69 17.87 -9.90
C LEU A 81 -13.26 19.30 -9.57
N GLY A 82 -13.55 20.25 -10.46
CA GLY A 82 -13.01 21.61 -10.40
C GLY A 82 -11.49 21.65 -10.60
N LYS A 83 -10.91 22.81 -10.28
CA LYS A 83 -9.45 22.99 -10.17
C LYS A 83 -9.14 23.61 -8.82
N VAL A 84 -8.04 23.17 -8.23
CA VAL A 84 -7.59 23.71 -6.95
C VAL A 84 -6.87 25.03 -7.21
N ARG A 85 -7.21 26.06 -6.43
CA ARG A 85 -6.48 27.33 -6.41
C ARG A 85 -5.36 27.25 -5.36
N HIS A 86 -4.17 27.70 -5.76
CA HIS A 86 -3.00 27.85 -4.88
C HIS A 86 -2.49 29.30 -4.98
N HIS A 87 -1.48 29.65 -4.18
CA HIS A 87 -0.97 31.03 -4.12
C HIS A 87 -0.38 31.53 -5.46
N TRP A 88 0.07 30.62 -6.33
CA TRP A 88 0.52 30.93 -7.71
C TRP A 88 -0.59 30.88 -8.76
N GLY A 89 -1.86 30.80 -8.35
CA GLY A 89 -3.00 30.72 -9.27
C GLY A 89 -3.62 29.32 -9.34
N MET A 90 -4.26 29.01 -10.47
CA MET A 90 -5.04 27.78 -10.63
C MET A 90 -4.14 26.61 -11.01
N ALA A 91 -4.38 25.43 -10.41
CA ALA A 91 -3.66 24.21 -10.77
C ALA A 91 -3.81 23.88 -12.27
N GLY A 92 -2.74 23.42 -12.90
CA GLY A 92 -2.74 23.05 -14.32
C GLY A 92 -3.74 21.94 -14.65
N TYR A 93 -3.96 21.00 -13.72
CA TYR A 93 -4.85 19.86 -13.88
C TYR A 93 -5.83 19.75 -12.70
N PRO A 94 -7.06 19.23 -12.93
CA PRO A 94 -7.95 18.77 -11.87
C PRO A 94 -7.28 17.68 -11.03
N VAL A 95 -7.68 17.56 -9.76
CA VAL A 95 -7.07 16.63 -8.81
C VAL A 95 -8.14 15.81 -8.11
N LEU A 96 -8.00 14.49 -8.17
CA LEU A 96 -8.73 13.56 -7.32
C LEU A 96 -8.02 13.47 -5.97
N ARG A 97 -8.73 13.76 -4.88
CA ARG A 97 -8.24 13.49 -3.53
C ARG A 97 -8.65 12.08 -3.15
N ALA A 98 -7.67 11.22 -2.90
CA ALA A 98 -7.94 9.93 -2.28
C ALA A 98 -8.10 10.17 -0.77
N PRO A 99 -9.13 9.61 -0.11
CA PRO A 99 -9.18 9.61 1.34
C PRO A 99 -7.92 8.92 1.87
N GLY A 100 -7.21 9.58 2.79
CA GLY A 100 -6.05 8.99 3.48
C GLY A 100 -6.44 7.67 4.12
N GLY A 101 -5.57 6.66 3.99
CA GLY A 101 -5.84 5.25 4.29
C GLY A 101 -6.80 5.02 5.46
N GLY A 102 -7.96 4.46 5.15
CA GLY A 102 -9.00 4.18 6.12
C GLY A 102 -10.38 4.02 5.50
N LEU A 103 -10.50 3.22 4.43
CA LEU A 103 -11.82 2.67 4.08
C LEU A 103 -12.15 1.60 5.13
N ARG A 104 -12.73 2.03 6.26
CA ARG A 104 -13.58 1.12 7.04
C ARG A 104 -14.77 0.82 6.12
N ALA A 105 -14.85 -0.41 5.67
CA ALA A 105 -16.09 -0.90 5.11
C ALA A 105 -17.12 -0.85 6.24
N ASP A 106 -18.08 0.07 6.13
CA ASP A 106 -19.34 -0.08 6.85
C ASP A 106 -20.05 -1.29 6.23
N GLU A 107 -19.87 -2.46 6.84
CA GLU A 107 -20.92 -3.47 6.83
C GLU A 107 -22.06 -2.91 7.67
N HIS A 108 -23.07 -2.31 7.04
CA HIS A 108 -24.47 -2.50 7.43
C HIS A 108 -25.42 -1.99 6.34
N ARG A 109 -26.12 -2.97 5.76
CA ARG A 109 -27.43 -2.96 5.09
C ARG A 109 -27.49 -2.69 3.59
#